data_AF-A0A6A0JQ20-F1
#
_entry.id   AF-A0A6A0JQ20-F1
#
_cell.length_a   1.000
_cell.length_b   1.000
_cell.length_c   1.000
_cell.angle_alpha   90.00
_cell.angle_beta   90.00
_cell.angle_gamma   90.00
#
_symmetry.space_group_name_H-M   'P 1'
#
loop_
_entity.id
_entity.type
_entity.pdbx_description
1 polymer ?
#
loop_
_entity_poly.entity_id
_entity_poly.type
_entity_poly.pdbx_seq_one_letter_code
_entity_poly.pdbx_strand_id
1 'polypeptide(L)'
;MIQLTLHNLKIMARNRHSTFWALFFPLLLVVVFGLFQVGNFGGATINVINNSTNDDSKGLINQISSNNFFEVTQIESVETALKRLNNGETEYVLTIPSGFNYSTDEALSLQYTDQDPQQNEITLLMLSNLLTQHDTSLPSINMINTIEIKKPEATYFDTVLLGLVGLGIMTNSIISIAVKISNYRNQSILKRMLVTPLPIWKFFASEITAHLILAIIQAIIILGVGIFLFGASIRGNPAGLLFIILMGSVVFLNIGFIMSAWTNSPSAASGMGNAIALPMIFFSGTFFSVTNLPWIMPTISELLPLTPMLSALRDIGINGYPIWSVWQDIAALAAWIVVTSVIAIKVFRFN
;
A
#
# COMPACT_ATOMS: atom_id res chain seq x y z
N MET A 1 23.00 -17.60 20.37
CA MET A 1 22.13 -16.81 19.48
C MET A 1 21.06 -17.70 18.87
N ILE A 2 21.44 -18.71 18.06
CA ILE A 2 20.50 -19.67 17.44
C ILE A 2 19.53 -20.29 18.47
N GLN A 3 20.03 -20.78 19.61
CA GLN A 3 19.17 -21.36 20.66
C GLN A 3 18.15 -20.36 21.24
N LEU A 4 18.51 -19.09 21.36
CA LEU A 4 17.59 -18.04 21.83
C LEU A 4 16.53 -17.72 20.78
N THR A 5 16.92 -17.66 19.51
CA THR A 5 16.00 -17.47 18.39
C THR A 5 14.99 -18.62 18.32
N LEU A 6 15.45 -19.87 18.40
CA LEU A 6 14.58 -21.05 18.44
C LEU A 6 13.65 -21.05 19.66
N HIS A 7 14.16 -20.62 20.81
CA HIS A 7 13.35 -20.46 22.02
C HIS A 7 12.25 -19.41 21.83
N ASN A 8 12.57 -18.26 21.25
CA ASN A 8 11.61 -17.20 20.96
C ASN A 8 10.52 -17.66 20.00
N LEU A 9 10.90 -18.31 18.90
CA LEU A 9 9.97 -18.90 17.95
C LEU A 9 9.04 -19.94 18.63
N LYS A 10 9.59 -20.76 19.53
CA LYS A 10 8.80 -21.73 20.30
C LYS A 10 7.81 -21.04 21.25
N ILE A 11 8.18 -19.94 21.90
CA ILE A 11 7.26 -19.18 22.76
C ILE A 11 6.13 -18.59 21.92
N MET A 12 6.44 -17.98 20.78
CA MET A 12 5.46 -17.39 19.87
C MET A 12 4.48 -18.46 19.36
N ALA A 13 4.99 -19.59 18.89
CA ALA A 13 4.17 -20.71 18.44
C ALA A 13 3.28 -21.29 19.55
N ARG A 14 3.74 -21.27 20.81
CA ARG A 14 2.94 -21.69 21.97
C ARG A 14 1.86 -20.69 22.37
N ASN A 15 2.08 -19.39 22.13
CA ASN A 15 1.07 -18.37 22.34
C ASN A 15 0.09 -18.35 21.16
N ARG A 16 -0.75 -19.39 21.09
CA ARG A 16 -1.70 -19.63 20.00
C ARG A 16 -2.64 -18.46 19.76
N HIS A 17 -3.06 -17.77 20.82
CA HIS A 17 -3.99 -16.65 20.70
C HIS A 17 -3.37 -15.48 19.92
N SER A 18 -2.17 -15.03 20.30
CA SER A 18 -1.52 -13.91 19.64
C SER A 18 -1.08 -14.26 18.21
N THR A 19 -0.51 -15.46 18.01
CA THR A 19 -0.11 -15.94 16.68
C THR A 19 -1.32 -16.14 15.76
N PHE A 20 -2.44 -16.63 16.30
CA PHE A 20 -3.69 -16.75 15.56
C PHE A 20 -4.15 -15.37 15.08
N TRP A 21 -4.31 -14.38 15.96
CA TRP A 21 -4.80 -13.06 15.55
C TRP A 21 -3.85 -12.33 14.58
N ALA A 22 -2.54 -12.47 14.78
CA ALA A 22 -1.53 -11.87 13.88
C ALA A 22 -1.62 -12.40 12.44
N LEU A 23 -1.96 -13.68 12.25
CA LEU A 23 -2.14 -14.28 10.93
C LEU A 23 -3.58 -14.16 10.41
N PHE A 24 -4.55 -14.38 11.29
CA PHE A 24 -5.96 -14.44 10.97
C PHE A 24 -6.49 -13.11 10.46
N PHE A 25 -6.12 -11.98 11.07
CA PHE A 25 -6.69 -10.69 10.66
C PHE A 25 -6.30 -10.29 9.22
N PRO A 26 -5.01 -10.29 8.83
CA PRO A 26 -4.64 -10.05 7.43
C PRO A 26 -5.22 -11.09 6.48
N LEU A 27 -5.24 -12.37 6.86
CA LEU A 27 -5.81 -13.43 6.02
C LEU A 27 -7.31 -13.30 5.81
N LEU A 28 -8.06 -12.90 6.85
CA LEU A 28 -9.48 -12.60 6.74
C LEU A 28 -9.68 -11.50 5.71
N LEU A 29 -8.86 -10.44 5.76
CA LEU A 29 -8.93 -9.37 4.76
C LEU A 29 -8.56 -9.88 3.35
N VAL A 30 -7.56 -10.75 3.19
CA VAL A 30 -7.26 -11.36 1.88
C VAL A 30 -8.48 -12.11 1.35
N VAL A 31 -9.13 -12.91 2.20
CA VAL A 31 -10.32 -13.67 1.82
C VAL A 31 -11.48 -12.75 1.47
N VAL A 32 -11.71 -11.68 2.24
CA VAL A 32 -12.76 -10.70 1.95
C VAL A 32 -12.47 -10.00 0.61
N PHE A 33 -11.30 -9.39 0.43
CA PHE A 33 -10.98 -8.69 -0.81
C PHE A 33 -10.96 -9.63 -2.03
N GLY A 34 -10.49 -10.86 -1.87
CA GLY A 34 -10.46 -11.87 -2.93
C GLY A 34 -11.84 -12.38 -3.32
N LEU A 35 -12.76 -12.57 -2.36
CA LEU A 35 -14.14 -13.00 -2.63
C LEU A 35 -15.00 -11.88 -3.22
N PHE A 36 -14.85 -10.65 -2.71
CA PHE A 36 -15.70 -9.53 -3.10
C PHE A 36 -15.20 -8.81 -4.35
N GLN A 37 -13.99 -9.10 -4.85
CA GLN A 37 -13.37 -8.42 -6.00
C GLN A 37 -13.55 -6.90 -5.91
N VAL A 38 -13.30 -6.35 -4.72
CA VAL A 38 -13.43 -4.93 -4.40
C VAL A 38 -12.56 -4.15 -5.38
N GLY A 39 -13.12 -3.23 -6.18
CA GLY A 39 -12.36 -2.34 -7.06
C GLY A 39 -11.78 -1.11 -6.35
N ASN A 40 -11.09 -0.22 -7.08
CA ASN A 40 -10.57 1.04 -6.54
C ASN A 40 -11.70 2.05 -6.33
N PHE A 41 -12.28 2.12 -5.13
CA PHE A 41 -13.33 3.10 -4.81
C PHE A 41 -12.72 4.48 -4.53
N GLY A 42 -12.49 5.28 -5.58
CA GLY A 42 -11.98 6.65 -5.51
C GLY A 42 -12.35 7.47 -6.75
N GLY A 43 -12.05 8.78 -6.74
CA GLY A 43 -12.13 9.59 -7.96
C GLY A 43 -11.16 9.10 -9.04
N ALA A 44 -11.48 9.34 -10.30
CA ALA A 44 -10.69 8.95 -11.45
C ALA A 44 -9.69 10.05 -11.85
N THR A 45 -8.40 9.70 -11.94
CA THR A 45 -7.38 10.61 -12.48
C THR A 45 -7.41 10.56 -14.00
N ILE A 46 -7.67 11.71 -14.63
CA ILE A 46 -7.85 11.80 -16.09
C ILE A 46 -6.90 12.84 -16.68
N ASN A 47 -6.04 12.39 -17.59
CA ASN A 47 -5.18 13.27 -18.36
C ASN A 47 -5.91 13.65 -19.65
N VAL A 48 -6.15 14.95 -19.85
CA VAL A 48 -6.92 15.46 -21.00
C VAL A 48 -6.00 16.09 -22.03
N ILE A 49 -6.14 15.65 -23.26
CA ILE A 49 -5.45 16.17 -24.44
C ILE A 49 -6.50 16.89 -25.28
N ASN A 50 -6.42 18.22 -25.33
CA ASN A 50 -7.34 19.01 -26.12
C ASN A 50 -6.71 19.44 -27.45
N ASN A 51 -7.10 18.77 -28.53
CA ASN A 51 -6.69 19.18 -29.87
C ASN A 51 -7.64 20.21 -30.50
N SER A 52 -8.74 20.54 -29.82
CA SER A 52 -9.71 21.55 -30.26
C SER A 52 -9.43 22.91 -29.63
N THR A 53 -9.76 23.98 -30.36
CA THR A 53 -9.62 25.37 -29.90
C THR A 53 -10.96 26.04 -29.56
N ASN A 54 -12.08 25.32 -29.70
CA ASN A 54 -13.42 25.90 -29.57
C ASN A 54 -13.93 25.96 -28.13
N ASP A 55 -15.01 26.72 -27.92
CA ASP A 55 -15.59 26.94 -26.59
C ASP A 55 -16.26 25.67 -26.03
N ASP A 56 -16.76 24.77 -26.88
CA ASP A 56 -17.35 23.49 -26.47
C ASP A 56 -16.31 22.59 -25.80
N SER A 57 -15.11 22.47 -26.36
CA SER A 57 -14.01 21.70 -25.75
C SER A 57 -13.61 22.25 -24.39
N LYS A 58 -13.54 23.58 -24.25
CA LYS A 58 -13.25 24.25 -22.97
C LYS A 58 -14.37 24.04 -21.97
N GLY A 59 -15.64 24.10 -22.42
CA GLY A 59 -16.82 23.84 -21.61
C GLY A 59 -16.84 22.43 -21.04
N LEU A 60 -16.57 21.42 -21.88
CA LEU A 60 -16.48 20.03 -21.45
C LEU A 60 -15.38 19.82 -20.41
N ILE A 61 -14.19 20.36 -20.65
CA ILE A 61 -13.07 20.28 -19.69
C ILE A 61 -13.47 20.90 -18.36
N ASN A 62 -14.11 22.07 -18.36
CA ASN A 62 -14.57 22.73 -17.14
C ASN A 62 -15.62 21.90 -16.40
N GLN A 63 -16.55 21.25 -17.12
CA GLN A 63 -17.55 20.36 -16.53
C GLN A 63 -16.90 19.15 -15.85
N ILE A 64 -15.97 18.47 -16.55
CA ILE A 64 -15.23 17.34 -16.00
C ILE A 64 -14.43 17.80 -14.77
N SER A 65 -13.73 18.93 -14.86
CA SER A 65 -12.93 19.48 -13.75
C SER A 65 -13.76 19.95 -12.56
N SER A 66 -15.02 20.34 -12.79
CA SER A 66 -15.94 20.75 -11.73
C SER A 66 -16.62 19.58 -11.01
N ASN A 67 -16.51 18.37 -11.55
CA ASN A 67 -17.07 17.17 -10.95
C ASN A 67 -16.10 16.58 -9.91
N ASN A 68 -16.57 16.34 -8.69
CA ASN A 68 -15.77 15.79 -7.60
C ASN A 68 -15.23 14.36 -7.85
N PHE A 69 -15.68 13.69 -8.91
CA PHE A 69 -15.19 12.38 -9.29
C PHE A 69 -13.90 12.45 -10.12
N PHE A 70 -13.67 13.49 -10.93
CA PHE A 70 -12.54 13.53 -11.85
C PHE A 70 -11.43 14.47 -11.37
N GLU A 71 -10.21 13.95 -11.26
CA GLU A 71 -9.02 14.78 -11.10
C GLU A 71 -8.37 15.01 -12.47
N VAL A 72 -8.59 16.21 -13.02
CA VAL A 72 -8.22 16.53 -14.40
C VAL A 72 -6.83 17.19 -14.47
N THR A 73 -5.93 16.61 -15.27
CA THR A 73 -4.66 17.26 -15.65
C THR A 73 -4.59 17.44 -17.16
N GLN A 74 -4.39 18.65 -17.65
CA GLN A 74 -4.18 18.88 -19.08
C GLN A 74 -2.74 18.60 -19.49
N ILE A 75 -2.55 17.85 -20.59
CA ILE A 75 -1.24 17.53 -21.16
C ILE A 75 -1.29 17.72 -22.68
N GLU A 76 -0.25 18.34 -23.24
CA GLU A 76 -0.15 18.60 -24.69
C GLU A 76 0.38 17.38 -25.47
N SER A 77 1.22 16.55 -24.85
CA SER A 77 1.88 15.41 -25.49
C SER A 77 1.17 14.08 -25.22
N VAL A 78 0.67 13.45 -26.28
CA VAL A 78 0.09 12.09 -26.24
C VAL A 78 1.08 11.06 -25.70
N GLU A 79 2.35 11.15 -26.11
CA GLU A 79 3.39 10.23 -25.67
C GLU A 79 3.62 10.32 -24.15
N THR A 80 3.60 11.54 -23.61
CA THR A 80 3.74 11.78 -22.17
C THR A 80 2.53 11.22 -21.41
N ALA A 81 1.31 11.49 -21.88
CA ALA A 81 0.09 10.99 -21.25
C ALA A 81 0.03 9.45 -21.24
N LEU A 82 0.39 8.80 -22.37
CA LEU A 82 0.48 7.35 -22.46
C LEU A 82 1.57 6.75 -21.57
N LYS A 83 2.70 7.44 -21.41
CA LYS A 83 3.75 7.01 -20.47
C LYS A 83 3.23 7.05 -19.03
N ARG A 84 2.51 8.11 -18.64
CA ARG A 84 1.88 8.23 -17.32
C ARG A 84 0.81 7.16 -17.10
N LEU A 85 -0.02 6.86 -18.11
CA LEU A 85 -1.00 5.78 -18.08
C LEU A 85 -0.33 4.41 -17.91
N ASN A 86 0.79 4.19 -18.61
CA ASN A 86 1.57 2.96 -18.49
C ASN A 86 2.24 2.81 -17.12
N ASN A 87 2.73 3.90 -16.54
CA ASN A 87 3.32 3.92 -15.20
C ASN A 87 2.29 3.86 -14.07
N GLY A 88 0.98 3.99 -14.36
CA GLY A 88 -0.08 4.06 -13.34
C GLY A 88 -0.15 5.41 -12.62
N GLU A 89 0.47 6.46 -13.16
CA GLU A 89 0.38 7.83 -12.63
C GLU A 89 -0.97 8.50 -12.96
N THR A 90 -1.65 8.03 -14.00
CA THR A 90 -3.03 8.42 -14.36
C THR A 90 -3.80 7.17 -14.74
N GLU A 91 -5.09 7.14 -14.43
CA GLU A 91 -5.96 5.99 -14.73
C GLU A 91 -6.54 6.07 -16.15
N TYR A 92 -6.82 7.29 -16.63
CA TYR A 92 -7.47 7.54 -17.92
C TYR A 92 -6.75 8.61 -18.73
N VAL A 93 -6.77 8.46 -20.05
CA VAL A 93 -6.34 9.50 -21.01
C VAL A 93 -7.52 9.83 -21.93
N LEU A 94 -8.02 11.05 -21.85
CA LEU A 94 -9.10 11.54 -22.71
C LEU A 94 -8.52 12.43 -23.80
N THR A 95 -8.74 12.05 -25.06
CA THR A 95 -8.35 12.85 -26.22
C THR A 95 -9.59 13.47 -26.86
N ILE A 96 -9.61 14.80 -26.91
CA ILE A 96 -10.64 15.59 -27.59
C ILE A 96 -10.13 15.88 -29.00
N PRO A 97 -10.84 15.45 -30.07
CA PRO A 97 -10.42 15.67 -31.44
C PRO A 97 -10.55 17.16 -31.84
N SER A 98 -9.82 17.58 -32.87
CA SER A 98 -9.75 19.00 -33.28
C SER A 98 -11.07 19.58 -33.78
N GLY A 99 -11.97 18.75 -34.32
CA GLY A 99 -13.29 19.15 -34.79
C GLY A 99 -14.41 18.97 -33.76
N PHE A 100 -14.07 18.61 -32.51
CA PHE A 100 -15.06 18.29 -31.47
C PHE A 100 -16.06 19.43 -31.24
N ASN A 101 -17.34 19.16 -31.45
CA ASN A 101 -18.48 19.98 -31.05
C ASN A 101 -19.59 19.02 -30.59
N TYR A 102 -20.43 19.42 -29.62
CA TYR A 102 -21.58 18.63 -29.17
C TYR A 102 -22.56 18.26 -30.30
N SER A 103 -22.57 19.03 -31.40
CA SER A 103 -23.39 18.78 -32.59
C SER A 103 -22.71 17.95 -33.69
N THR A 104 -21.42 17.64 -33.55
CA THR A 104 -20.65 16.85 -34.53
C THR A 104 -20.45 15.41 -34.08
N ASP A 105 -20.40 14.49 -35.03
CA ASP A 105 -20.23 13.04 -34.79
C ASP A 105 -18.76 12.64 -34.50
N GLU A 106 -17.87 13.61 -34.22
CA GLU A 106 -16.48 13.31 -33.87
C GLU A 106 -16.39 12.81 -32.42
N ALA A 107 -16.26 11.50 -32.27
CA ALA A 107 -16.16 10.84 -30.98
C ALA A 107 -14.88 11.22 -30.22
N LEU A 108 -15.03 11.46 -28.91
CA LEU A 108 -13.95 11.54 -27.94
C LEU A 108 -13.26 10.17 -27.84
N SER A 109 -11.95 10.15 -27.59
CA SER A 109 -11.24 8.89 -27.32
C SER A 109 -10.85 8.79 -25.85
N LEU A 110 -11.37 7.78 -25.15
CA LEU A 110 -10.96 7.46 -23.80
C LEU A 110 -10.06 6.23 -23.81
N GLN A 111 -8.83 6.39 -23.34
CA GLN A 111 -7.87 5.29 -23.24
C GLN A 111 -7.67 4.94 -21.77
N TYR A 112 -7.75 3.65 -21.45
CA TYR A 112 -7.60 3.11 -20.10
C TYR A 112 -7.04 1.70 -20.15
N THR A 113 -6.63 1.18 -18.99
CA THR A 113 -6.13 -0.19 -18.86
C THR A 113 -7.24 -1.15 -18.42
N ASP A 114 -7.10 -2.43 -18.72
CA ASP A 114 -8.04 -3.50 -18.33
C ASP A 114 -7.94 -3.91 -16.84
N GLN A 115 -7.19 -3.15 -16.03
CA GLN A 115 -6.83 -3.52 -14.66
C GLN A 115 -7.97 -3.35 -13.64
N ASP A 116 -8.91 -2.42 -13.89
CA ASP A 116 -10.08 -2.19 -13.05
C ASP A 116 -11.36 -2.04 -13.89
N PRO A 117 -11.96 -3.14 -14.37
CA PRO A 117 -13.16 -3.10 -15.21
C PRO A 117 -14.34 -2.39 -14.56
N GLN A 118 -14.51 -2.51 -13.23
CA GLN A 118 -15.60 -1.86 -12.50
C GLN A 118 -15.42 -0.34 -12.48
N GLN A 119 -14.21 0.13 -12.15
CA GLN A 119 -13.90 1.56 -12.17
C GLN A 119 -14.00 2.15 -13.59
N ASN A 120 -13.58 1.38 -14.60
CA ASN A 120 -13.70 1.78 -16.02
C ASN A 120 -15.17 1.99 -16.41
N GLU A 121 -16.06 1.07 -16.05
CA GLU A 121 -17.51 1.21 -16.29
C GLU A 121 -18.10 2.42 -15.56
N ILE A 122 -17.75 2.63 -14.29
CA ILE A 122 -18.21 3.80 -13.52
C ILE A 122 -17.74 5.10 -14.17
N THR A 123 -16.47 5.16 -14.60
CA THR A 123 -15.87 6.32 -15.26
C THR A 123 -16.56 6.62 -16.59
N LEU A 124 -16.82 5.59 -17.40
CA LEU A 124 -17.56 5.72 -18.66
C LEU A 124 -19.00 6.21 -18.42
N LEU A 125 -19.68 5.70 -17.40
CA LEU A 125 -21.01 6.16 -17.02
C LEU A 125 -21.01 7.62 -16.57
N MET A 126 -20.00 8.05 -15.82
CA MET A 126 -19.90 9.44 -15.39
C MET A 126 -19.55 10.39 -16.55
N LEU A 127 -18.61 10.03 -17.42
CA LEU A 127 -18.28 10.81 -18.62
C LEU A 127 -19.48 10.91 -19.56
N SER A 128 -20.19 9.81 -19.81
CA SER A 128 -21.37 9.82 -20.68
C SER A 128 -22.50 10.67 -20.09
N ASN A 129 -22.70 10.67 -18.78
CA ASN A 129 -23.69 11.51 -18.12
C ASN A 129 -23.35 13.02 -18.23
N LEU A 130 -22.05 13.38 -18.19
CA LEU A 130 -21.62 14.77 -18.42
C LEU A 130 -21.90 15.22 -19.86
N LEU A 131 -21.72 14.34 -20.85
CA LEU A 131 -22.02 14.66 -22.26
C LEU A 131 -23.52 14.82 -22.52
N THR A 132 -24.38 14.03 -21.86
CA THR A 132 -25.84 14.11 -22.05
C THR A 132 -26.50 15.33 -21.43
N GLN A 133 -25.84 16.02 -20.50
CA GLN A 133 -26.40 17.24 -19.92
C GLN A 133 -26.53 18.38 -20.94
N HIS A 134 -25.80 18.31 -22.07
CA HIS A 134 -25.88 19.31 -23.14
C HIS A 134 -26.86 18.95 -24.27
N ASP A 135 -27.14 17.67 -24.50
CA ASP A 135 -28.10 17.26 -25.53
C ASP A 135 -28.83 15.96 -25.14
N THR A 136 -30.13 16.08 -24.82
CA THR A 136 -31.00 14.94 -24.47
C THR A 136 -31.41 14.08 -25.67
N SER A 137 -31.03 14.47 -26.90
CA SER A 137 -31.52 13.84 -28.13
C SER A 137 -30.59 12.79 -28.75
N LEU A 138 -29.35 12.67 -28.26
CA LEU A 138 -28.36 11.72 -28.78
C LEU A 138 -28.00 10.62 -27.74
N PRO A 139 -27.98 9.33 -28.13
CA PRO A 139 -27.44 8.27 -27.28
C PRO A 139 -25.91 8.43 -27.15
N SER A 140 -25.46 8.90 -25.99
CA SER A 140 -24.10 9.36 -25.68
C SER A 140 -23.00 8.29 -25.66
N ILE A 141 -23.36 7.00 -25.64
CA ILE A 141 -22.38 5.89 -25.65
C ILE A 141 -21.62 5.85 -26.99
N ASN A 142 -22.21 6.40 -28.07
CA ASN A 142 -21.57 6.45 -29.39
C ASN A 142 -20.60 7.63 -29.57
N MET A 143 -20.53 8.58 -28.63
CA MET A 143 -19.60 9.72 -28.70
C MET A 143 -18.28 9.49 -27.97
N ILE A 144 -18.08 8.33 -27.32
CA ILE A 144 -16.82 7.98 -26.67
C ILE A 144 -16.32 6.66 -27.27
N ASN A 145 -15.26 6.73 -28.07
CA ASN A 145 -14.51 5.56 -28.50
C ASN A 145 -13.54 5.16 -27.39
N THR A 146 -13.68 3.93 -26.88
CA THR A 146 -12.79 3.39 -25.86
C THR A 146 -11.63 2.65 -26.50
N ILE A 147 -10.42 2.95 -26.05
CA ILE A 147 -9.21 2.21 -26.40
C ILE A 147 -8.72 1.52 -25.14
N GLU A 148 -9.06 0.24 -25.02
CA GLU A 148 -8.61 -0.59 -23.91
C GLU A 148 -7.18 -1.08 -24.18
N ILE A 149 -6.25 -0.65 -23.34
CA ILE A 149 -4.85 -1.10 -23.37
C ILE A 149 -4.76 -2.32 -22.46
N LYS A 150 -4.65 -3.50 -23.07
CA LYS A 150 -4.42 -4.75 -22.33
C LYS A 150 -3.06 -4.71 -21.64
N LYS A 151 -3.07 -4.63 -20.30
CA LYS A 151 -1.86 -4.79 -19.49
C LYS A 151 -1.81 -6.22 -18.93
N PRO A 152 -0.62 -6.84 -18.85
CA PRO A 152 -0.50 -8.13 -18.19
C PRO A 152 -0.86 -8.03 -16.70
N GLU A 153 -2.01 -8.61 -16.32
CA GLU A 153 -2.49 -9.04 -14.99
C GLU A 153 -1.91 -8.30 -13.78
N ALA A 154 -2.34 -7.07 -13.52
CA ALA A 154 -2.29 -6.53 -12.18
C ALA A 154 -3.66 -6.01 -11.82
N THR A 155 -4.42 -6.83 -11.12
CA THR A 155 -5.71 -6.44 -10.58
C THR A 155 -5.52 -5.57 -9.35
N TYR A 156 -6.54 -4.78 -9.01
CA TYR A 156 -6.57 -4.07 -7.73
C TYR A 156 -6.34 -5.03 -6.54
N PHE A 157 -6.85 -6.26 -6.63
CA PHE A 157 -6.59 -7.29 -5.63
C PHE A 157 -5.09 -7.58 -5.43
N ASP A 158 -4.28 -7.62 -6.48
CA ASP A 158 -2.83 -7.82 -6.38
C ASP A 158 -2.16 -6.68 -5.59
N THR A 159 -2.62 -5.45 -5.84
CA THR A 159 -2.16 -4.23 -5.16
C THR A 159 -2.52 -4.23 -3.67
N VAL A 160 -3.74 -4.64 -3.35
CA VAL A 160 -4.21 -4.79 -1.95
C VAL A 160 -3.52 -5.95 -1.26
N LEU A 161 -3.27 -7.08 -1.95
CA LEU A 161 -2.60 -8.25 -1.38
C LEU A 161 -1.23 -7.88 -0.82
N LEU A 162 -0.42 -7.12 -1.56
CA LEU A 162 0.87 -6.61 -1.09
C LEU A 162 0.70 -5.59 0.05
N GLY A 163 -0.35 -4.78 0.00
CA GLY A 163 -0.79 -3.94 1.12
C GLY A 163 -1.03 -4.75 2.40
N LEU A 164 -1.77 -5.86 2.30
CA LEU A 164 -2.11 -6.74 3.40
C LEU A 164 -0.89 -7.48 3.98
N VAL A 165 0.10 -7.81 3.14
CA VAL A 165 1.42 -8.27 3.61
C VAL A 165 2.07 -7.21 4.50
N GLY A 166 2.16 -5.97 4.01
CA GLY A 166 2.73 -4.86 4.77
C GLY A 166 1.99 -4.58 6.08
N LEU A 167 0.64 -4.53 6.04
CA LEU A 167 -0.22 -4.36 7.20
C LEU A 167 0.04 -5.45 8.24
N GLY A 168 0.02 -6.72 7.83
CA GLY A 168 0.18 -7.85 8.73
C GLY A 168 1.52 -7.82 9.44
N ILE A 169 2.59 -7.55 8.69
CA ILE A 169 3.95 -7.50 9.21
C ILE A 169 4.14 -6.29 10.12
N MET A 170 3.64 -5.12 9.73
CA MET A 170 3.71 -3.90 10.52
C MET A 170 3.00 -4.07 11.86
N THR A 171 1.72 -4.43 11.83
CA THR A 171 0.89 -4.59 13.04
C THR A 171 1.51 -5.61 13.99
N ASN A 172 1.89 -6.78 13.47
CA ASN A 172 2.51 -7.82 14.26
C ASN A 172 3.86 -7.38 14.85
N SER A 173 4.74 -6.78 14.04
CA SER A 173 6.07 -6.36 14.49
C SER A 173 6.00 -5.30 15.59
N ILE A 174 5.17 -4.26 15.41
CA ILE A 174 5.03 -3.18 16.39
C ILE A 174 4.43 -3.71 17.70
N ILE A 175 3.28 -4.39 17.60
CA ILE A 175 2.49 -4.76 18.78
C ILE A 175 3.15 -5.92 19.54
N SER A 176 3.60 -6.97 18.84
CA SER A 176 4.20 -8.16 19.46
C SER A 176 5.39 -7.79 20.32
N ILE A 177 6.33 -7.01 19.78
CA ILE A 177 7.54 -6.66 20.52
C ILE A 177 7.25 -5.70 21.68
N ALA A 178 6.36 -4.71 21.47
CA ALA A 178 5.99 -3.77 22.52
C ALA A 178 5.33 -4.48 23.71
N VAL A 179 4.38 -5.37 23.43
CA VAL A 179 3.68 -6.20 24.42
C VAL A 179 4.66 -7.15 25.13
N LYS A 180 5.57 -7.80 24.39
CA LYS A 180 6.53 -8.74 24.95
C LYS A 180 7.51 -8.05 25.89
N ILE A 181 8.09 -6.92 25.49
CA ILE A 181 9.01 -6.16 26.32
C ILE A 181 8.29 -5.58 27.55
N SER A 182 7.06 -5.08 27.40
CA SER A 182 6.28 -4.61 28.54
C SER A 182 5.98 -5.75 29.54
N ASN A 183 5.66 -6.95 29.05
CA ASN A 183 5.51 -8.13 29.90
C ASN A 183 6.81 -8.48 30.65
N TYR A 184 7.94 -8.46 29.95
CA TYR A 184 9.25 -8.77 30.56
C TYR A 184 9.66 -7.75 31.61
N ARG A 185 9.33 -6.47 31.42
CA ARG A 185 9.55 -5.45 32.44
C ARG A 185 8.66 -5.68 33.65
N ASN A 186 7.36 -5.90 33.45
CA ASN A 186 6.41 -6.09 34.55
C ASN A 186 6.74 -7.32 35.41
N GLN A 187 7.24 -8.39 34.78
CA GLN A 187 7.68 -9.60 35.48
C GLN A 187 9.12 -9.51 36.02
N SER A 188 9.76 -8.34 35.92
CA SER A 188 11.16 -8.10 36.26
C SER A 188 12.16 -9.05 35.58
N ILE A 189 11.78 -9.63 34.43
CA ILE A 189 12.65 -10.48 33.61
C ILE A 189 13.83 -9.67 33.08
N LEU A 190 13.59 -8.44 32.62
CA LEU A 190 14.66 -7.57 32.12
C LEU A 190 15.73 -7.28 33.19
N LYS A 191 15.31 -7.02 34.44
CA LYS A 191 16.22 -6.82 35.58
C LYS A 191 17.01 -8.08 35.90
N ARG A 192 16.35 -9.24 35.96
CA ARG A 192 17.02 -10.53 36.18
C ARG A 192 18.00 -10.88 35.06
N MET A 193 17.74 -10.45 33.82
CA MET A 193 18.64 -10.69 32.70
C MET A 193 19.99 -9.98 32.85
N LEU A 194 20.02 -8.79 33.47
CA LEU A 194 21.24 -8.00 33.69
C LEU A 194 22.26 -8.68 34.60
N VAL A 195 21.83 -9.60 35.47
CA VAL A 195 22.72 -10.36 36.37
C VAL A 195 23.15 -11.71 35.79
N THR A 196 22.69 -12.07 34.59
CA THR A 196 23.12 -13.28 33.89
C THR A 196 24.36 -13.01 33.02
N PRO A 197 25.18 -14.02 32.69
CA PRO A 197 26.29 -13.85 31.74
C PRO A 197 25.83 -13.66 30.29
N LEU A 198 24.52 -13.48 30.03
CA LEU A 198 23.99 -13.29 28.68
C LEU A 198 24.23 -11.86 28.19
N PRO A 199 24.96 -11.66 27.07
CA PRO A 199 25.12 -10.34 26.48
C PRO A 199 23.78 -9.79 26.00
N ILE A 200 23.46 -8.55 26.38
CA ILE A 200 22.22 -7.84 26.06
C ILE A 200 21.96 -7.80 24.54
N TRP A 201 23.00 -7.52 23.75
CA TRP A 201 22.85 -7.45 22.29
C TRP A 201 22.42 -8.80 21.69
N LYS A 202 22.85 -9.94 22.26
CA LYS A 202 22.45 -11.28 21.79
C LYS A 202 20.98 -11.53 22.04
N PHE A 203 20.43 -11.01 23.14
CA PHE A 203 19.01 -11.09 23.44
C PHE A 203 18.19 -10.33 22.38
N PHE A 204 18.48 -9.04 22.17
CA PHE A 204 17.77 -8.24 21.16
C PHE A 204 17.94 -8.77 19.75
N ALA A 205 19.15 -9.16 19.36
CA ALA A 205 19.39 -9.71 18.04
C ALA A 205 18.60 -11.03 17.84
N SER A 206 18.51 -11.89 18.86
CA SER A 206 17.69 -13.11 18.77
C SER A 206 16.19 -12.82 18.66
N GLU A 207 15.73 -11.73 19.26
CA GLU A 207 14.33 -11.28 19.21
C GLU A 207 13.97 -10.73 17.84
N ILE A 208 14.85 -9.90 17.28
CA ILE A 208 14.74 -9.35 15.93
C ILE A 208 14.74 -10.51 14.93
N THR A 209 15.73 -11.42 14.98
CA THR A 209 15.79 -12.56 14.06
C THR A 209 14.53 -13.43 14.14
N ALA A 210 13.98 -13.68 15.33
CA ALA A 210 12.74 -14.46 15.47
C ALA A 210 11.55 -13.77 14.79
N HIS A 211 11.41 -12.46 14.96
CA HIS A 211 10.35 -11.69 14.29
C HIS A 211 10.55 -11.59 12.78
N LEU A 212 11.78 -11.47 12.29
CA LEU A 212 12.07 -11.50 10.85
C LEU A 212 11.66 -12.85 10.23
N ILE A 213 11.95 -13.96 10.91
CA ILE A 213 11.49 -15.29 10.47
C ILE A 213 9.95 -15.36 10.45
N LEU A 214 9.28 -14.81 11.47
CA LEU A 214 7.82 -14.74 11.48
C LEU A 214 7.26 -13.87 10.36
N ALA A 215 7.89 -12.75 10.04
CA ALA A 215 7.47 -11.88 8.93
C ALA A 215 7.59 -12.61 7.58
N ILE A 216 8.64 -13.39 7.37
CA ILE A 216 8.79 -14.26 6.19
C ILE A 216 7.65 -15.28 6.14
N ILE A 217 7.39 -15.99 7.24
CA ILE A 217 6.30 -16.99 7.30
C ILE A 217 4.94 -16.33 7.01
N GLN A 218 4.68 -15.18 7.62
CA GLN A 218 3.45 -14.41 7.42
C GLN A 218 3.29 -13.97 5.96
N ALA A 219 4.34 -13.45 5.33
CA ALA A 219 4.33 -13.09 3.92
C ALA A 219 4.06 -14.30 3.02
N ILE A 220 4.73 -15.44 3.26
CA ILE A 220 4.52 -16.67 2.51
C ILE A 220 3.07 -17.14 2.62
N ILE A 221 2.48 -17.10 3.81
CA ILE A 221 1.10 -17.52 4.02
C ILE A 221 0.12 -16.57 3.32
N ILE A 222 0.27 -15.25 3.51
CA ILE A 222 -0.60 -14.24 2.91
C ILE A 222 -0.52 -14.30 1.38
N LEU A 223 0.69 -14.26 0.81
CA LEU A 223 0.90 -14.36 -0.63
C LEU A 223 0.45 -15.71 -1.18
N GLY A 224 0.74 -16.81 -0.48
CA GLY A 224 0.30 -18.14 -0.89
C GLY A 224 -1.22 -18.24 -0.97
N VAL A 225 -1.95 -17.69 0.00
CA VAL A 225 -3.41 -17.63 -0.04
C VAL A 225 -3.90 -16.78 -1.21
N GLY A 226 -3.34 -15.58 -1.41
CA GLY A 226 -3.70 -14.71 -2.54
C GLY A 226 -3.45 -15.36 -3.91
N ILE A 227 -2.29 -15.99 -4.10
CA ILE A 227 -1.89 -16.62 -5.36
C ILE A 227 -2.69 -17.89 -5.61
N PHE A 228 -2.74 -18.82 -4.65
CA PHE A 228 -3.30 -20.15 -4.88
C PHE A 228 -4.83 -20.22 -4.75
N LEU A 229 -5.47 -19.37 -3.92
CA LEU A 229 -6.93 -19.39 -3.77
C LEU A 229 -7.62 -18.35 -4.65
N PHE A 230 -6.98 -17.21 -4.91
CA PHE A 230 -7.61 -16.07 -5.60
C PHE A 230 -6.93 -15.71 -6.93
N GLY A 231 -5.87 -16.42 -7.32
CA GLY A 231 -5.22 -16.22 -8.62
C GLY A 231 -4.39 -14.94 -8.72
N ALA A 232 -3.91 -14.41 -7.60
CA ALA A 232 -3.10 -13.20 -7.61
C ALA A 232 -1.84 -13.33 -8.48
N SER A 233 -1.56 -12.29 -9.26
CA SER A 233 -0.46 -12.27 -10.23
C SER A 233 0.75 -11.51 -9.69
N ILE A 234 1.55 -12.19 -8.87
CA ILE A 234 2.82 -11.66 -8.36
C ILE A 234 3.97 -12.22 -9.20
N ARG A 235 4.46 -11.43 -10.15
CA ARG A 235 5.49 -11.79 -11.14
C ARG A 235 6.91 -11.38 -10.75
N GLY A 236 7.03 -10.61 -9.68
CA GLY A 236 8.29 -10.07 -9.18
C GLY A 236 9.30 -11.10 -8.68
N ASN A 237 10.55 -10.66 -8.54
CA ASN A 237 11.60 -11.46 -7.94
C ASN A 237 11.30 -11.71 -6.44
N PRO A 238 11.12 -12.96 -5.98
CA PRO A 238 10.81 -13.27 -4.58
C PRO A 238 11.89 -12.81 -3.60
N ALA A 239 13.17 -12.83 -4.00
CA ALA A 239 14.27 -12.34 -3.17
C ALA A 239 14.18 -10.82 -2.96
N GLY A 240 13.74 -10.07 -3.98
CA GLY A 240 13.50 -8.63 -3.87
C GLY A 240 12.38 -8.31 -2.89
N LEU A 241 11.25 -9.03 -3.02
CA LEU A 241 10.13 -8.90 -2.08
C LEU A 241 10.55 -9.22 -0.64
N LEU A 242 11.26 -10.34 -0.44
CA LEU A 242 11.76 -10.72 0.88
C LEU A 242 12.71 -9.68 1.47
N PHE A 243 13.59 -9.09 0.65
CA PHE A 243 14.50 -8.04 1.10
C PHE A 243 13.73 -6.81 1.62
N ILE A 244 12.75 -6.32 0.86
CA ILE A 244 11.92 -5.17 1.27
C ILE A 244 11.10 -5.51 2.53
N ILE A 245 10.52 -6.71 2.60
CA ILE A 245 9.81 -7.21 3.79
C ILE A 245 10.71 -7.17 5.02
N LEU A 246 11.95 -7.64 4.90
CA LEU A 246 12.90 -7.65 6.01
C LEU A 246 13.29 -6.24 6.45
N MET A 247 13.54 -5.33 5.50
CA MET A 247 13.83 -3.92 5.82
C MET A 247 12.68 -3.26 6.57
N GLY A 248 11.45 -3.36 6.04
CA GLY A 248 10.26 -2.81 6.70
C GLY A 248 10.04 -3.43 8.09
N SER A 249 10.21 -4.74 8.21
CA SER A 249 10.11 -5.45 9.50
C SER A 249 11.07 -4.88 10.55
N VAL A 250 12.32 -4.57 10.19
CA VAL A 250 13.28 -3.94 11.13
C VAL A 250 12.79 -2.56 11.59
N VAL A 251 12.28 -1.73 10.68
CA VAL A 251 11.72 -0.41 11.03
C VAL A 251 10.58 -0.57 12.05
N PHE A 252 9.63 -1.46 11.77
CA PHE A 252 8.47 -1.68 12.62
C PHE A 252 8.82 -2.29 13.98
N LEU A 253 9.82 -3.17 14.03
CA LEU A 253 10.35 -3.68 15.29
C LEU A 253 10.97 -2.57 16.13
N ASN A 254 11.74 -1.68 15.51
CA ASN A 254 12.31 -0.52 16.22
C ASN A 254 11.23 0.40 16.77
N ILE A 255 10.16 0.67 16.01
CA ILE A 255 9.01 1.44 16.49
C ILE A 255 8.39 0.75 17.72
N GLY A 256 8.18 -0.57 17.67
CA GLY A 256 7.69 -1.32 18.82
C GLY A 256 8.63 -1.27 20.03
N PHE A 257 9.96 -1.32 19.83
CA PHE A 257 10.94 -1.12 20.90
C PHE A 257 10.86 0.29 21.51
N ILE A 258 10.75 1.33 20.68
CA ILE A 258 10.61 2.72 21.13
C ILE A 258 9.36 2.85 22.01
N MET A 259 8.21 2.39 21.52
CA MET A 259 6.96 2.43 22.28
C MET A 259 7.07 1.67 23.60
N SER A 260 7.74 0.51 23.58
CA SER A 260 7.92 -0.31 24.76
C SER A 260 8.64 0.43 25.88
N ALA A 261 9.36 1.52 25.62
CA ALA A 261 10.01 2.29 26.67
C ALA A 261 9.04 3.13 27.53
N TRP A 262 7.85 3.45 27.00
CA TRP A 262 6.86 4.31 27.68
C TRP A 262 5.65 3.55 28.22
N THR A 263 5.47 2.29 27.85
CA THR A 263 4.27 1.51 28.20
C THR A 263 4.47 0.73 29.50
N ASN A 264 3.64 0.99 30.51
CA ASN A 264 3.75 0.32 31.83
C ASN A 264 2.97 -1.00 31.92
N SER A 265 2.17 -1.35 30.92
CA SER A 265 1.42 -2.62 30.88
C SER A 265 1.31 -3.18 29.48
N PRO A 266 1.16 -4.51 29.33
CA PRO A 266 0.93 -5.16 28.04
C PRO A 266 -0.29 -4.59 27.31
N SER A 267 -1.36 -4.29 28.05
CA SER A 267 -2.57 -3.68 27.48
C SER A 267 -2.30 -2.26 26.97
N ALA A 268 -1.54 -1.45 27.72
CA ALA A 268 -1.14 -0.12 27.27
C ALA A 268 -0.23 -0.19 26.03
N ALA A 269 0.68 -1.17 25.98
CA ALA A 269 1.53 -1.41 24.82
C ALA A 269 0.72 -1.78 23.56
N SER A 270 -0.27 -2.66 23.71
CA SER A 270 -1.18 -3.02 22.63
C SER A 270 -2.03 -1.82 22.18
N GLY A 271 -2.60 -1.06 23.12
CA GLY A 271 -3.40 0.13 22.81
C GLY A 271 -2.60 1.20 22.06
N MET A 272 -1.38 1.50 22.53
CA MET A 272 -0.48 2.43 21.85
C MET A 272 -0.06 1.93 20.46
N GLY A 273 0.16 0.63 20.31
CA GLY A 273 0.50 0.04 19.02
C GLY A 273 -0.62 0.16 18.01
N ASN A 274 -1.87 -0.09 18.43
CA ASN A 274 -3.02 0.13 17.57
C ASN A 274 -3.22 1.62 17.23
N ALA A 275 -2.98 2.53 18.17
CA ALA A 275 -3.08 3.97 17.93
C ALA A 275 -2.06 4.48 16.89
N ILE A 276 -0.90 3.81 16.73
CA ILE A 276 0.10 4.13 15.70
C ILE A 276 -0.19 3.37 14.40
N ALA A 277 -0.53 2.09 14.51
CA ALA A 277 -0.76 1.22 13.36
C ALA A 277 -2.00 1.65 12.56
N LEU A 278 -3.09 2.05 13.22
CA LEU A 278 -4.34 2.40 12.53
C LEU A 278 -4.17 3.58 11.56
N PRO A 279 -3.65 4.76 11.97
CA PRO A 279 -3.35 5.84 11.04
C PRO A 279 -2.42 5.38 9.91
N MET A 280 -1.38 4.61 10.25
CA MET A 280 -0.40 4.16 9.26
C MET A 280 -1.05 3.27 8.19
N ILE A 281 -1.95 2.37 8.57
CA ILE A 281 -2.68 1.50 7.63
C ILE A 281 -3.45 2.33 6.60
N PHE A 282 -4.23 3.31 7.05
CA PHE A 282 -5.10 4.09 6.15
C PHE A 282 -4.32 5.10 5.32
N PHE A 283 -3.31 5.75 5.88
CA PHE A 283 -2.60 6.80 5.18
C PHE A 283 -1.45 6.29 4.30
N SER A 284 -0.93 5.08 4.50
CA SER A 284 0.20 4.58 3.68
C SER A 284 -0.22 3.96 2.35
N GLY A 285 -1.50 4.06 1.99
CA GLY A 285 -2.05 3.49 0.76
C GLY A 285 -2.15 1.98 0.77
N THR A 286 -2.43 1.37 1.92
CA THR A 286 -2.59 -0.09 2.06
C THR A 286 -3.71 -0.65 1.20
N PHE A 287 -4.85 0.04 1.17
CA PHE A 287 -6.05 -0.38 0.47
C PHE A 287 -6.28 0.43 -0.82
N PHE A 288 -6.16 1.75 -0.73
CA PHE A 288 -6.41 2.70 -1.81
C PHE A 288 -5.15 3.49 -2.14
N SER A 289 -5.12 4.17 -3.30
CA SER A 289 -4.00 5.05 -3.65
C SER A 289 -3.86 6.23 -2.67
N VAL A 290 -2.62 6.57 -2.32
CA VAL A 290 -2.33 7.77 -1.50
C VAL A 290 -2.64 9.07 -2.23
N THR A 291 -2.66 9.07 -3.57
CA THR A 291 -3.01 10.24 -4.38
C THR A 291 -4.46 10.68 -4.17
N ASN A 292 -5.33 9.73 -3.81
CA ASN A 292 -6.77 9.99 -3.65
C ASN A 292 -7.09 10.63 -2.29
N LEU A 293 -6.08 10.86 -1.43
CA LEU A 293 -6.27 11.47 -0.12
C LEU A 293 -6.36 13.00 -0.25
N PRO A 294 -7.34 13.66 0.39
CA PRO A 294 -7.50 15.10 0.28
C PRO A 294 -6.43 15.89 1.03
N TRP A 295 -6.28 17.17 0.65
CA TRP A 295 -5.47 18.18 1.35
C TRP A 295 -3.98 17.80 1.45
N ILE A 296 -3.38 17.87 2.64
CA ILE A 296 -1.95 17.61 2.88
C ILE A 296 -1.65 16.13 3.16
N MET A 297 -2.68 15.27 3.14
CA MET A 297 -2.53 13.86 3.49
C MET A 297 -1.54 13.10 2.59
N PRO A 298 -1.51 13.28 1.25
CA PRO A 298 -0.51 12.61 0.41
C PRO A 298 0.94 12.90 0.84
N THR A 299 1.24 14.14 1.20
CA THR A 299 2.57 14.53 1.69
C THR A 299 2.90 13.92 3.06
N ILE A 300 1.90 13.81 3.95
CA ILE A 300 2.10 13.15 5.25
C ILE A 300 2.30 11.65 5.06
N SER A 301 1.62 11.05 4.09
CA SER A 301 1.76 9.63 3.76
C SER A 301 3.19 9.28 3.37
N GLU A 302 3.90 10.12 2.62
CA GLU A 302 5.30 9.91 2.26
C GLU A 302 6.24 9.86 3.48
N LEU A 303 5.85 10.48 4.61
CA LEU A 303 6.61 10.41 5.85
C LEU A 303 6.40 9.08 6.60
N LEU A 304 5.41 8.26 6.24
CA LEU A 304 5.15 7.01 6.93
C LEU A 304 6.07 5.89 6.40
N PRO A 305 6.73 5.10 7.27
CA PRO A 305 7.65 4.06 6.83
C PRO A 305 6.97 2.90 6.07
N LEU A 306 5.66 2.73 6.22
CA LEU A 306 4.90 1.74 5.48
C LEU A 306 4.74 2.15 4.01
N THR A 307 4.68 3.43 3.67
CA THR A 307 4.51 3.92 2.29
C THR A 307 5.62 3.47 1.34
N PRO A 308 6.93 3.74 1.59
CA PRO A 308 7.99 3.27 0.71
C PRO A 308 8.11 1.74 0.69
N MET A 309 7.74 1.05 1.78
CA MET A 309 7.66 -0.41 1.77
C MET A 309 6.61 -0.90 0.78
N LEU A 310 5.39 -0.35 0.81
CA LEU A 310 4.32 -0.76 -0.07
C LEU A 310 4.59 -0.38 -1.53
N SER A 311 5.15 0.81 -1.77
CA SER A 311 5.63 1.25 -3.09
C SER A 311 6.60 0.24 -3.69
N ALA A 312 7.70 -0.07 -2.98
CA ALA A 312 8.70 -1.01 -3.46
C ALA A 312 8.16 -2.44 -3.64
N LEU A 313 7.26 -2.90 -2.76
CA LEU A 313 6.63 -4.21 -2.91
C LEU A 313 5.80 -4.29 -4.18
N ARG A 314 5.05 -3.24 -4.51
CA ARG A 314 4.21 -3.18 -5.72
C ARG A 314 5.07 -3.11 -6.98
N ASP A 315 6.08 -2.25 -6.99
CA ASP A 315 6.98 -2.14 -8.14
C ASP A 315 7.74 -3.43 -8.43
N ILE A 316 8.25 -4.10 -7.39
CA ILE A 316 8.92 -5.38 -7.59
C ILE A 316 7.88 -6.47 -7.92
N GLY A 317 6.84 -6.59 -7.10
CA GLY A 317 5.91 -7.73 -7.10
C GLY A 317 4.95 -7.76 -8.27
N ILE A 318 4.41 -6.61 -8.63
CA ILE A 318 3.40 -6.43 -9.67
C ILE A 318 4.06 -6.00 -10.98
N ASN A 319 4.79 -4.88 -10.96
CA ASN A 319 5.39 -4.32 -12.17
C ASN A 319 6.61 -5.13 -12.66
N GLY A 320 7.08 -6.09 -11.85
CA GLY A 320 8.22 -6.94 -12.19
C GLY A 320 9.54 -6.16 -12.25
N TYR A 321 9.58 -4.97 -11.66
CA TYR A 321 10.76 -4.13 -11.72
C TYR A 321 11.92 -4.74 -10.91
N PRO A 322 13.16 -4.57 -11.41
CA PRO A 322 14.31 -5.07 -10.69
C PRO A 322 14.58 -4.22 -9.45
N ILE A 323 15.15 -4.84 -8.40
CA ILE A 323 15.36 -4.19 -7.10
C ILE A 323 16.13 -2.85 -7.15
N TRP A 324 17.00 -2.63 -8.14
CA TRP A 324 17.75 -1.39 -8.28
C TRP A 324 16.90 -0.20 -8.76
N SER A 325 15.72 -0.43 -9.35
CA SER A 325 14.83 0.66 -9.76
C SER A 325 14.17 1.33 -8.55
N VAL A 326 13.92 0.57 -7.49
CA VAL A 326 13.29 1.05 -6.23
C VAL A 326 14.31 1.57 -5.21
N TRP A 327 15.44 2.09 -5.68
CA TRP A 327 16.53 2.54 -4.78
C TRP A 327 16.10 3.68 -3.84
N GLN A 328 15.14 4.51 -4.25
CA GLN A 328 14.59 5.60 -3.45
C GLN A 328 13.83 5.06 -2.23
N ASP A 329 12.98 4.06 -2.44
CA ASP A 329 12.26 3.38 -1.35
C ASP A 329 13.21 2.64 -0.41
N ILE A 330 14.23 1.97 -0.96
CA ILE A 330 15.28 1.32 -0.16
C ILE A 330 16.03 2.36 0.67
N ALA A 331 16.39 3.51 0.10
CA ALA A 331 17.07 4.58 0.81
C ALA A 331 16.19 5.17 1.92
N ALA A 332 14.89 5.37 1.66
CA ALA A 332 13.93 5.82 2.65
C ALA A 332 13.78 4.82 3.81
N LEU A 333 13.65 3.53 3.50
CA LEU A 333 13.59 2.47 4.52
C LEU A 333 14.90 2.38 5.31
N ALA A 334 16.06 2.48 4.66
CA ALA A 334 17.36 2.49 5.33
C ALA A 334 17.49 3.69 6.27
N ALA A 335 17.06 4.89 5.84
CA ALA A 335 17.02 6.07 6.69
C ALA A 335 16.11 5.84 7.91
N TRP A 336 14.92 5.26 7.71
CA TRP A 336 14.01 4.88 8.78
C TRP A 336 14.63 3.87 9.75
N ILE A 337 15.35 2.85 9.25
CA ILE A 337 16.08 1.89 10.09
C ILE A 337 17.09 2.61 10.97
N VAL A 338 17.90 3.50 10.40
CA VAL A 338 18.92 4.25 11.15
C VAL A 338 18.27 5.13 12.21
N VAL A 339 17.31 5.96 11.83
CA VAL A 339 16.61 6.90 12.73
C VAL A 339 15.93 6.14 13.88
N THR A 340 15.13 5.12 13.56
CA THR A 340 14.40 4.37 14.59
C THR A 340 15.33 3.53 15.45
N SER A 341 16.43 2.99 14.92
CA SER A 341 17.43 2.27 15.73
C SER A 341 18.10 3.21 16.73
N VAL A 342 18.50 4.42 16.30
CA VAL A 342 19.12 5.41 17.19
C VAL A 342 18.15 5.85 18.29
N ILE A 343 16.89 6.10 17.95
CA ILE A 343 15.86 6.47 18.94
C ILE A 343 15.60 5.30 19.88
N ALA A 344 15.45 4.07 19.37
CA ALA A 344 15.23 2.87 20.18
C ALA A 344 16.37 2.70 21.21
N ILE A 345 17.63 2.79 20.78
CA ILE A 345 18.80 2.66 21.67
C ILE A 345 18.80 3.75 22.75
N LYS A 346 18.46 5.00 22.40
CA LYS A 346 18.47 6.12 23.36
C LYS A 346 17.32 6.06 24.37
N VAL A 347 16.15 5.60 23.95
CA VAL A 347 14.94 5.64 24.78
C VAL A 347 14.77 4.35 25.58
N PHE A 348 15.34 3.23 25.14
CA PHE A 348 15.16 1.93 25.80
C PHE A 348 15.66 1.95 27.26
N ARG A 349 14.78 1.56 28.19
CA ARG A 349 15.07 1.45 29.62
C ARG A 349 14.84 0.02 30.09
N PHE A 350 15.81 -0.50 30.85
CA PHE A 350 15.74 -1.84 31.47
C PHE A 350 14.96 -1.86 32.79
N ASN A 351 14.62 -0.69 33.34
CA ASN A 351 14.04 -0.53 34.68
C ASN A 351 12.53 -0.69 34.75
#